data_AF-M0DZ89-F1
#
_entry.id   AF-M0DZ89-F1
#
_cell.length_a   1.000
_cell.length_b   1.000
_cell.length_c   1.000
_cell.angle_alpha   90.00
_cell.angle_beta   90.00
_cell.angle_gamma   90.00
#
_symmetry.space_group_name_H-M   'P 1'
#
loop_
_entity.id
_entity.type
_entity.pdbx_description
1 polymer ?
#
loop_
_entity_poly.entity_id
_entity_poly.type
_entity_poly.pdbx_seq_one_letter_code
_entity_poly.pdbx_strand_id
1 'polypeptide(L)' 'MTDASDATGAEQRDGPTPSPGIHHVTCVAGDPQRNLDFWVETLGLRLVKRSINQDDPGTYHFFYGDAD' A
#
# COMPACT_ATOMS: atom_id res chain seq x y z
N MET A 1 -41.45 -30.34 22.47
CA MET A 1 -40.25 -31.06 22.01
C MET A 1 -39.61 -30.16 20.98
N THR A 2 -38.44 -29.64 21.34
CA THR A 2 -37.52 -28.75 20.60
C THR A 2 -37.34 -29.21 19.14
N ASP A 3 -37.09 -28.31 18.19
CA ASP A 3 -35.71 -27.84 17.99
C ASP A 3 -35.66 -26.42 17.41
N ALA A 4 -34.92 -25.57 18.13
CA ALA A 4 -34.58 -24.23 17.72
C ALA A 4 -33.40 -24.35 16.76
N SER A 5 -33.64 -24.06 15.48
CA SER A 5 -32.57 -23.84 14.52
C SER A 5 -31.72 -22.67 15.01
N ASP A 6 -30.53 -23.04 15.49
CA ASP A 6 -29.42 -22.20 15.93
C ASP A 6 -28.97 -21.28 14.78
N ALA A 7 -29.69 -20.17 14.61
CA ALA A 7 -29.21 -19.03 13.86
C ALA A 7 -28.14 -18.36 14.72
N THR A 8 -26.89 -18.78 14.54
CA THR A 8 -25.72 -18.06 15.02
C THR A 8 -25.68 -16.71 14.33
N GLY A 9 -26.40 -15.75 14.92
CA GLY A 9 -26.36 -14.35 14.56
C GLY A 9 -24.98 -13.81 14.89
N ALA A 10 -24.06 -13.86 13.93
CA ALA A 10 -22.91 -12.99 13.95
C ALA A 10 -23.44 -11.56 13.85
N GLU A 11 -23.53 -10.86 14.97
CA GLU A 11 -23.89 -9.45 15.02
C GLU A 11 -22.95 -8.69 14.08
N GLN A 12 -23.49 -8.26 12.94
CA GLN A 12 -22.77 -7.44 11.99
C GLN A 12 -22.55 -6.09 12.65
N ARG A 13 -21.33 -5.88 13.14
CA ARG A 13 -20.92 -4.63 13.77
C ARG A 13 -21.14 -3.51 12.77
N ASP A 14 -22.06 -2.59 13.06
CA ASP A 14 -22.42 -1.42 12.23
C ASP A 14 -21.33 -0.33 12.25
N GLY A 15 -20.07 -0.78 12.29
CA GLY A 15 -18.89 0.07 12.33
C GLY A 15 -18.27 0.18 10.93
N PRO A 16 -17.44 1.22 10.69
CA PRO A 16 -16.71 1.34 9.45
C PRO A 16 -15.92 0.05 9.18
N THR A 17 -15.92 -0.41 7.93
CA THR A 17 -15.09 -1.54 7.53
C THR A 17 -13.64 -1.23 7.89
N PRO A 18 -12.96 -2.09 8.66
CA PRO A 18 -11.56 -1.87 9.00
C PRO A 18 -10.71 -1.73 7.75
N SER A 19 -9.76 -0.78 7.75
CA SER A 19 -8.78 -0.68 6.67
C SER A 19 -7.92 -1.96 6.66
N PRO A 20 -7.67 -2.57 5.49
CA PRO A 20 -6.95 -3.85 5.41
C PRO A 20 -5.47 -3.76 5.83
N GLY A 21 -4.91 -2.55 5.98
CA GLY A 21 -3.54 -2.34 6.43
C GLY A 21 -2.95 -1.04 5.86
N ILE A 22 -1.62 -0.94 5.91
CA ILE A 22 -0.87 0.14 5.25
C ILE A 22 -0.94 -0.08 3.74
N HIS A 23 -1.31 0.97 3.01
CA HIS A 23 -1.41 0.93 1.55
C HIS A 23 -0.11 1.35 0.85
N HIS A 24 0.52 2.44 1.31
CA HIS A 24 1.88 2.86 0.93
C HIS A 24 2.39 3.92 1.92
N VAL A 25 3.68 4.21 1.85
CA VAL A 25 4.31 5.34 2.53
C VAL A 25 5.03 6.19 1.49
N THR A 26 4.84 7.51 1.55
CA THR A 26 5.50 8.47 0.65
C THR A 26 6.53 9.28 1.42
N CYS A 27 7.71 9.42 0.84
CA CYS A 27 8.83 10.20 1.39
C CYS A 27 9.39 11.15 0.33
N VAL A 28 9.99 12.25 0.75
CA VAL A 28 10.78 13.13 -0.12
C VAL A 28 12.21 12.61 -0.19
N ALA A 29 12.75 12.51 -1.40
CA ALA A 29 14.12 12.07 -1.66
C ALA A 29 14.89 13.14 -2.45
N GLY A 30 16.22 13.00 -2.46
CA GLY A 30 17.12 13.85 -3.25
C GLY A 30 17.26 13.35 -4.68
N ASP A 31 18.51 13.11 -5.09
CA ASP A 31 18.82 12.65 -6.44
C ASP A 31 18.06 11.36 -6.81
N PRO A 32 17.36 11.33 -7.96
CA PRO A 32 16.51 10.20 -8.34
C PRO A 32 17.31 8.92 -8.61
N GLN A 33 18.53 9.01 -9.15
CA GLN A 33 19.35 7.83 -9.41
C GLN A 33 19.84 7.21 -8.10
N ARG A 34 20.38 8.02 -7.19
CA ARG A 34 20.79 7.55 -5.86
C ARG A 34 19.65 6.93 -5.07
N ASN A 35 18.44 7.47 -5.20
CA ASN A 35 17.24 6.89 -4.61
C ASN A 35 16.92 5.52 -5.23
N LEU A 36 16.93 5.43 -6.57
CA LEU A 36 16.71 4.20 -7.29
C LEU A 36 17.72 3.10 -6.92
N ASP A 37 19.01 3.43 -6.90
CA ASP A 37 20.10 2.50 -6.56
C ASP A 37 19.91 1.96 -5.13
N PHE A 38 19.54 2.82 -4.18
CA PHE A 38 19.30 2.38 -2.81
C PHE A 38 18.12 1.41 -2.72
N TRP A 39 16.95 1.78 -3.25
CA TRP A 39 15.75 0.95 -3.12
C TRP A 39 15.85 -0.36 -3.91
N VAL A 40 16.46 -0.34 -5.10
CA VAL A 40 16.55 -1.52 -5.97
C VAL A 40 17.78 -2.36 -5.66
N GLU A 41 18.96 -1.77 -5.61
CA GLU A 41 20.20 -2.55 -5.48
C GLU A 41 20.53 -2.87 -4.02
N THR A 42 20.27 -1.95 -3.08
CA THR A 42 20.57 -2.19 -1.65
C THR A 42 19.45 -2.95 -0.95
N LEU A 43 18.20 -2.55 -1.15
CA LEU A 43 17.04 -3.14 -0.48
C LEU A 43 16.34 -4.24 -1.29
N GLY A 44 16.65 -4.38 -2.57
CA GLY A 44 16.09 -5.45 -3.42
C GLY A 44 14.63 -5.24 -3.82
N LEU A 45 14.07 -4.03 -3.71
CA LEU A 45 12.71 -3.74 -4.15
C LEU A 45 12.64 -3.54 -5.67
N ARG A 46 11.45 -3.70 -6.26
CA ARG A 46 11.21 -3.39 -7.66
C ARG A 46 10.70 -1.97 -7.83
N LEU A 47 11.23 -1.23 -8.81
CA LEU A 47 10.58 0.00 -9.29
C LEU A 47 9.29 -0.38 -10.06
N VAL A 48 8.16 -0.41 -9.37
CA VAL A 48 6.87 -0.84 -9.94
C VAL A 48 6.22 0.24 -10.79
N LYS A 49 6.53 1.52 -10.53
CA LYS A 49 6.05 2.62 -11.35
C LYS A 49 6.99 3.81 -11.30
N ARG A 50 7.22 4.39 -12.48
CA ARG A 50 7.86 5.69 -12.66
C ARG A 50 6.83 6.65 -13.24
N SER A 51 6.47 7.69 -12.50
CA SER A 51 5.61 8.76 -12.99
C SER A 51 6.10 10.13 -12.54
N ILE A 52 5.29 11.15 -12.81
CA ILE A 52 5.42 12.49 -12.24
C ILE A 52 4.46 12.64 -11.06
N ASN A 53 4.75 13.60 -10.18
CA ASN A 53 3.79 14.06 -9.18
C ASN A 53 2.64 14.81 -9.89
N GLN A 54 1.40 14.48 -9.54
CA GLN A 54 0.20 15.10 -10.12
C GLN A 54 0.02 16.56 -9.69
N ASP A 55 0.51 16.91 -8.50
CA ASP A 55 0.47 18.28 -7.97
C ASP A 55 1.65 19.13 -8.46
N ASP A 56 2.77 18.48 -8.81
CA ASP A 56 3.98 19.11 -9.35
C ASP A 56 4.60 18.27 -10.49
N PRO A 57 4.18 18.50 -11.76
CA PRO A 57 4.64 17.73 -12.90
C PRO A 57 6.14 17.77 -13.19
N GLY A 58 6.88 18.71 -12.56
CA GLY A 58 8.34 18.78 -12.67
C GLY A 58 9.09 17.76 -11.81
N THR A 59 8.40 17.11 -10.87
CA THR A 59 8.99 16.20 -9.88
C THR A 59 8.65 14.75 -10.18
N TYR A 60 9.66 13.87 -10.13
CA TYR A 60 9.45 12.42 -10.23
C TYR A 60 8.69 11.86 -9.02
N HIS A 61 7.81 10.90 -9.27
CA HIS A 61 7.18 10.08 -8.25
C HIS A 61 7.48 8.61 -8.55
N PHE A 62 8.41 8.04 -7.79
CA PHE A 62 8.82 6.65 -7.90
C PHE A 62 8.04 5.80 -6.90
N PHE A 63 7.57 4.64 -7.37
CA PHE A 63 6.90 3.65 -6.54
C PHE A 63 7.75 2.39 -6.50
N TYR A 64 8.07 1.96 -5.29
CA TYR A 64 8.76 0.70 -5.03
C TYR A 64 7.79 -0.28 -4.37
N GLY A 65 7.89 -1.54 -4.73
CA GLY A 65 7.07 -2.60 -4.16
C GLY A 65 7.79 -3.94 -4.21
N ASP A 66 7.03 -4.99 -3.92
CA ASP A 66 7.54 -6.36 -3.90
C ASP A 66 8.28 -6.70 -5.21
N ALA A 67 9.36 -7.45 -5.05
CA ALA A 67 10.23 -7.86 -6.14
C ALA A 67 9.56 -8.87 -7.09
N ASP A 68 8.53 -9.57 -6.60
CA ASP A 68 7.80 -10.64 -7.28
C ASP A 68 6.54 -10.13 -8.04
#